data_AF-A0A0Q3X0L2-F1
#
_entry.id   AF-A0A0Q3X0L2-F1
#
_cell.length_a   1.000
_cell.length_b   1.000
_cell.length_c   1.000
_cell.angle_alpha   90.00
_cell.angle_beta   90.00
_cell.angle_gamma   90.00
#
_symmetry.space_group_name_H-M   'P 1'
#
loop_
_entity.id
_entity.type
_entity.pdbx_description
1 polymer ?
#
loop_
_entity_poly.entity_id
_entity_poly.type
_entity_poly.pdbx_seq_one_letter_code
_entity_poly.pdbx_strand_id
1 'polypeptide(L)'
;MELNQAALKAYQKARETNEAGDFFKEVKPFADRVKMVCDEWLPQVVKWVERTRPKHIHPIQLKNVSENIQMVSVRAFYPETSLKKFKGHIQSVDYVLNRLLEELEITEDSNTTDITFDQN
;
A
#
# COMPACT_ATOMS: atom_id res chain seq x y z
N MET A 1 -0.83 -4.60 1.79
CA MET A 1 -0.27 -4.48 3.16
C MET A 1 0.99 -5.31 3.35
N GLU A 2 1.02 -6.59 2.96
CA GLU A 2 2.19 -7.47 3.13
C GLU A 2 3.51 -6.91 2.55
N LEU A 3 3.45 -6.31 1.35
CA LEU A 3 4.62 -5.70 0.73
C LEU A 3 5.20 -4.52 1.54
N ASN A 4 4.33 -3.76 2.22
CA ASN A 4 4.76 -2.66 3.08
C ASN A 4 5.46 -3.21 4.33
N GLN A 5 4.93 -4.29 4.91
CA GLN A 5 5.56 -4.99 6.03
C GLN A 5 6.89 -5.66 5.62
N ALA A 6 6.97 -6.22 4.42
CA ALA A 6 8.21 -6.80 3.88
C ALA A 6 9.29 -5.73 3.70
N ALA A 7 8.93 -4.54 3.21
CA ALA A 7 9.84 -3.40 3.14
C ALA A 7 10.35 -3.00 4.53
N LEU A 8 9.47 -2.96 5.54
CA LEU A 8 9.87 -2.68 6.92
C LEU A 8 10.86 -3.72 7.48
N LYS A 9 10.61 -5.01 7.22
CA LYS A 9 11.52 -6.09 7.65
C LYS A 9 12.88 -6.00 6.96
N ALA A 10 12.91 -5.75 5.66
CA ALA A 10 14.15 -5.56 4.91
C ALA A 10 14.95 -4.37 5.46
N TYR A 11 14.26 -3.27 5.80
CA TYR A 11 14.87 -2.10 6.42
C TYR A 11 15.43 -2.36 7.81
N GLN A 12 14.72 -3.12 8.64
CA GLN A 12 15.22 -3.55 9.95
C GLN A 12 16.48 -4.39 9.80
N LYS A 13 16.46 -5.39 8.91
CA LYS A 13 17.62 -6.24 8.60
C LYS A 13 18.83 -5.39 8.18
N ALA A 14 18.68 -4.54 7.17
CA ALA A 14 19.78 -3.70 6.68
C ALA A 14 20.36 -2.79 7.77
N ARG A 15 19.51 -2.25 8.66
CA ARG A 15 19.91 -1.41 9.80
C ARG A 15 20.62 -2.20 10.89
N GLU A 16 20.19 -3.42 11.17
CA GLU A 16 20.78 -4.30 12.18
C GLU A 16 22.15 -4.83 11.74
N THR A 17 22.30 -5.18 10.46
CA THR A 17 23.57 -5.64 9.89
C THR A 17 24.49 -4.50 9.48
N ASN A 18 23.93 -3.30 9.28
CA ASN A 18 24.61 -2.15 8.66
C ASN A 18 25.18 -2.48 7.26
N GLU A 19 24.50 -3.38 6.53
CA GLU A 19 24.88 -3.81 5.18
C GLU A 19 23.80 -3.41 4.19
N ALA A 20 24.23 -2.93 3.01
CA ALA A 20 23.33 -2.69 1.90
C ALA A 20 22.95 -4.01 1.22
N GLY A 21 21.69 -4.13 0.80
CA GLY A 21 21.22 -5.29 0.04
C GLY A 21 21.84 -5.37 -1.36
N ASP A 22 22.03 -6.59 -1.86
CA ASP A 22 22.52 -6.80 -3.22
C ASP A 22 21.48 -6.32 -4.23
N PHE A 23 21.88 -5.43 -5.14
CA PHE A 23 20.95 -4.81 -6.08
C PHE A 23 20.22 -5.83 -6.96
N PHE A 24 20.91 -6.84 -7.48
CA PHE A 24 20.35 -7.79 -8.43
C PHE A 24 19.63 -8.96 -7.74
N LYS A 25 20.06 -9.33 -6.54
CA LYS A 25 19.52 -10.47 -5.79
C LYS A 25 18.41 -10.10 -4.81
N GLU A 26 18.42 -8.89 -4.27
CA GLU A 26 17.48 -8.45 -3.24
C GLU A 26 16.66 -7.23 -3.68
N VAL A 27 17.33 -6.11 -4.03
CA VAL A 27 16.65 -4.82 -4.25
C VAL A 27 15.74 -4.85 -5.47
N LYS A 28 16.30 -5.19 -6.65
CA LYS A 28 15.57 -5.20 -7.92
C LYS A 28 14.42 -6.21 -7.91
N PRO A 29 14.59 -7.48 -7.48
CA PRO A 29 13.48 -8.42 -7.43
C PRO A 29 12.32 -7.94 -6.54
N PHE A 30 12.63 -7.33 -5.38
CA PHE A 30 11.60 -6.81 -4.50
C PHE A 30 10.89 -5.59 -5.09
N ALA A 31 11.65 -4.62 -5.60
CA ALA A 31 11.09 -3.42 -6.23
C ALA A 31 10.24 -3.76 -7.46
N ASP A 32 10.67 -4.71 -8.28
CA ASP A 32 9.91 -5.19 -9.44
C ASP A 32 8.58 -5.83 -9.01
N ARG A 33 8.59 -6.65 -7.95
CA ARG A 33 7.36 -7.23 -7.39
C ARG A 33 6.41 -6.15 -6.88
N VAL A 34 6.92 -5.16 -6.16
CA VAL A 34 6.12 -4.03 -5.66
C VAL A 34 5.51 -3.24 -6.82
N LYS A 35 6.31 -2.95 -7.85
CA LYS A 35 5.85 -2.26 -9.04
C LYS A 35 4.74 -3.02 -9.75
N MET A 36 4.93 -4.32 -10.01
CA MET A 36 3.95 -5.17 -10.67
C MET A 36 2.59 -5.14 -9.94
N VAL A 37 2.60 -5.29 -8.62
CA VAL A 37 1.37 -5.22 -7.81
C VAL A 37 0.76 -3.82 -7.84
N CYS A 38 1.56 -2.75 -7.81
CA CYS A 38 1.07 -1.38 -7.91
C CYS A 38 0.41 -1.08 -9.27
N ASP A 39 1.04 -1.51 -10.36
CA ASP A 39 0.55 -1.30 -11.72
C ASP A 39 -0.82 -1.99 -11.93
N GLU A 40 -1.03 -3.14 -11.30
CA GLU A 40 -2.30 -3.87 -11.33
C GLU A 40 -3.34 -3.26 -10.37
N TRP A 41 -2.95 -2.98 -9.14
CA TRP A 41 -3.87 -2.54 -8.08
C TRP A 41 -4.40 -1.12 -8.30
N LEU A 42 -3.51 -0.17 -8.60
CA LEU A 42 -3.85 1.26 -8.60
C LEU A 42 -4.99 1.60 -9.57
N PRO A 43 -4.99 1.14 -10.85
CA PRO A 43 -6.09 1.43 -11.76
C PRO A 43 -7.42 0.85 -11.31
N GLN A 44 -7.42 -0.33 -10.68
CA GLN A 44 -8.64 -0.99 -10.20
C GLN A 44 -9.26 -0.23 -9.04
N VAL A 45 -8.45 0.12 -8.04
CA VAL A 45 -8.94 0.84 -6.86
C VAL A 45 -9.36 2.28 -7.20
N VAL A 46 -8.66 2.96 -8.11
CA VAL A 46 -9.05 4.30 -8.57
C VAL A 46 -10.41 4.26 -9.26
N LYS A 47 -10.63 3.29 -10.16
CA LYS A 47 -11.94 3.09 -10.81
C LYS A 47 -13.05 2.81 -9.79
N TRP A 48 -12.75 2.03 -8.75
CA TRP A 48 -13.70 1.78 -7.67
C TRP A 48 -14.05 3.09 -6.94
N VAL A 49 -13.06 3.87 -6.49
CA VAL A 49 -13.29 5.16 -5.81
C VAL A 49 -14.07 6.15 -6.66
N GLU A 50 -13.76 6.24 -7.95
CA GLU A 50 -14.47 7.14 -8.87
C GLU A 50 -15.96 6.76 -9.03
N ARG A 51 -16.26 5.46 -8.99
CA ARG A 51 -17.61 4.91 -9.10
C ARG A 51 -18.39 5.00 -7.80
N THR A 52 -17.82 4.56 -6.68
CA THR A 52 -18.52 4.45 -5.39
C THR A 52 -18.46 5.74 -4.57
N ARG A 53 -17.52 6.64 -4.88
CA ARG A 53 -17.29 7.92 -4.19
C ARG A 53 -17.30 7.77 -2.65
N PRO A 54 -16.45 6.90 -2.10
CA PRO A 54 -16.35 6.66 -0.66
C PRO A 54 -16.01 7.96 0.07
N LYS A 55 -16.50 8.08 1.31
CA LYS A 55 -16.52 9.36 2.03
C LYS A 55 -15.13 9.85 2.40
N HIS A 56 -14.21 8.95 2.75
CA HIS A 56 -12.87 9.29 3.24
C HIS A 56 -11.74 8.85 2.30
N ILE A 57 -12.14 8.26 1.17
CA ILE A 57 -11.40 7.74 0.01
C ILE A 57 -11.17 8.69 -1.19
N HIS A 58 -9.98 9.22 -1.47
CA HIS A 58 -9.73 9.98 -2.71
C HIS A 58 -8.61 9.40 -3.60
N PRO A 59 -8.71 9.51 -4.94
CA PRO A 59 -7.73 8.93 -5.86
C PRO A 59 -6.28 9.37 -5.61
N ILE A 60 -6.08 10.62 -5.18
CA ILE A 60 -4.74 11.14 -4.87
C ILE A 60 -4.06 10.39 -3.71
N GLN A 61 -4.83 9.94 -2.71
CA GLN A 61 -4.28 9.17 -1.59
C GLN A 61 -3.77 7.81 -2.07
N LEU A 62 -4.47 7.17 -3.02
CA LEU A 62 -4.09 5.88 -3.59
C LEU A 62 -2.84 5.99 -4.48
N LYS A 63 -2.72 7.08 -5.25
CA LYS A 63 -1.50 7.40 -6.00
C LYS A 63 -0.32 7.57 -5.05
N ASN A 64 -0.49 8.35 -3.98
CA ASN A 64 0.54 8.54 -2.96
C ASN A 64 0.93 7.22 -2.27
N VAL A 65 -0.01 6.30 -2.04
CA VAL A 65 0.29 4.96 -1.53
C VAL A 65 1.20 4.20 -2.50
N SER A 66 0.85 4.18 -3.79
CA SER A 66 1.63 3.50 -4.83
C SER A 66 3.05 4.08 -4.95
N GLU A 67 3.19 5.41 -4.91
CA GLU A 67 4.49 6.08 -4.95
C GLU A 67 5.32 5.80 -3.69
N ASN A 68 4.72 5.91 -2.51
CA ASN A 68 5.40 5.66 -1.25
C ASN A 68 5.88 4.22 -1.14
N ILE A 69 5.05 3.22 -1.48
CA ILE A 69 5.43 1.81 -1.37
C ILE A 69 6.54 1.45 -2.37
N GLN A 70 6.49 1.98 -3.60
CA GLN A 70 7.57 1.81 -4.58
C GLN A 70 8.87 2.46 -4.10
N MET A 71 8.80 3.66 -3.51
CA MET A 71 9.97 4.33 -2.96
C MET A 71 10.61 3.56 -1.78
N VAL A 72 9.82 3.12 -0.81
CA VAL A 72 10.35 2.34 0.33
C VAL A 72 10.82 0.97 -0.10
N SER A 73 10.30 0.40 -1.20
CA SER A 73 10.76 -0.89 -1.71
C SER A 73 12.23 -0.91 -2.10
N VAL A 74 12.75 0.22 -2.59
CA VAL A 74 14.18 0.36 -2.89
C VAL A 74 14.93 0.76 -1.63
N ARG A 75 14.46 1.80 -0.93
CA ARG A 75 15.17 2.37 0.23
C ARG A 75 15.29 1.42 1.42
N ALA A 76 14.43 0.41 1.50
CA ALA A 76 14.47 -0.60 2.56
C ALA A 76 15.81 -1.34 2.62
N PHE A 77 16.56 -1.41 1.53
CA PHE A 77 17.81 -2.18 1.49
C PHE A 77 19.06 -1.36 1.80
N TYR A 78 18.91 -0.11 2.24
CA TYR A 78 20.02 0.83 2.41
C TYR A 78 20.04 1.39 3.84
N PRO A 79 21.03 1.01 4.69
CA PRO A 79 21.07 1.37 6.11
C PRO A 79 21.18 2.87 6.39
N GLU A 80 21.74 3.64 5.45
CA GLU A 80 21.85 5.10 5.47
C GLU A 80 20.51 5.82 5.31
N THR A 81 19.46 5.10 4.89
CA THR A 81 18.11 5.65 4.78
C THR A 81 17.65 6.21 6.13
N SER A 82 17.08 7.42 6.11
CA SER A 82 16.58 8.08 7.32
C SER A 82 15.42 7.29 7.95
N LEU A 83 15.63 6.80 9.17
CA LEU A 83 14.63 6.08 9.97
C LEU A 83 13.30 6.83 10.08
N LYS A 84 13.35 8.13 10.37
CA LYS A 84 12.15 8.96 10.51
C LYS A 84 11.36 9.03 9.21
N LYS A 85 12.04 9.30 8.09
CA LYS A 85 11.39 9.39 6.77
C LYS A 85 10.82 8.02 6.35
N PHE A 86 11.62 6.96 6.49
CA PHE A 86 11.21 5.61 6.12
C PHE A 86 9.95 5.18 6.89
N LYS A 87 9.96 5.27 8.23
CA LYS A 87 8.79 4.95 9.05
C LYS A 87 7.56 5.79 8.72
N GLY A 88 7.75 7.09 8.42
CA GLY A 88 6.67 7.96 7.98
C GLY A 88 5.98 7.47 6.71
N HIS A 89 6.74 7.00 5.71
CA HIS A 89 6.16 6.42 4.49
C HIS A 89 5.45 5.09 4.76
N ILE A 90 6.04 4.19 5.56
CA ILE A 90 5.40 2.92 5.96
C ILE A 90 4.05 3.19 6.64
N GLN A 91 4.02 4.09 7.64
CA GLN A 91 2.81 4.44 8.38
C GLN A 91 1.76 5.10 7.48
N SER A 92 2.17 5.99 6.56
CA SER A 92 1.26 6.61 5.60
C SER A 92 0.61 5.58 4.68
N VAL A 93 1.36 4.58 4.23
CA VAL A 93 0.82 3.49 3.40
C VAL A 93 -0.18 2.66 4.20
N ASP A 94 0.18 2.22 5.41
CA ASP A 94 -0.70 1.40 6.24
C ASP A 94 -2.01 2.13 6.59
N TYR A 95 -1.91 3.42 6.94
CA TYR A 95 -3.08 4.23 7.28
C TYR A 95 -4.09 4.28 6.13
N VAL A 96 -3.65 4.63 4.92
CA VAL A 96 -4.57 4.75 3.77
C VAL A 96 -5.12 3.39 3.36
N LEU A 97 -4.32 2.32 3.41
CA LEU A 97 -4.80 0.98 3.10
C LEU A 97 -5.84 0.48 4.10
N ASN A 98 -5.66 0.72 5.40
CA ASN A 98 -6.67 0.37 6.41
C ASN A 98 -7.98 1.13 6.18
N ARG A 99 -7.90 2.45 5.91
CA ARG A 99 -9.08 3.26 5.58
C ARG A 99 -9.79 2.79 4.32
N LEU A 100 -9.05 2.32 3.31
CA LEU A 100 -9.64 1.72 2.12
C LEU A 100 -10.39 0.43 2.45
N LEU A 101 -9.83 -0.44 3.29
CA LEU A 101 -10.50 -1.69 3.72
C LEU A 101 -11.80 -1.38 4.47
N GLU A 102 -11.77 -0.42 5.40
CA GLU A 102 -12.98 0.02 6.13
C GLU A 102 -14.10 0.48 5.17
N GLU A 103 -13.76 1.26 4.13
CA GLU A 103 -14.76 1.72 3.14
C GLU A 103 -15.28 0.59 2.24
N LEU A 104 -14.45 -0.42 1.96
CA LEU A 104 -14.86 -1.61 1.20
C LEU A 104 -15.86 -2.46 2.00
N GLU A 105 -15.60 -2.70 3.29
CA GLU A 105 -16.49 -3.42 4.19
C GLU A 105 -17.85 -2.72 4.31
N ILE A 106 -17.88 -1.40 4.50
CA ILE A 106 -19.12 -0.61 4.56
C ILE A 106 -19.95 -0.73 3.27
N THR A 107 -19.27 -0.79 2.12
CA THR A 107 -19.94 -0.87 0.81
C THR A 107 -20.61 -2.24 0.61
N GLU A 108 -20.01 -3.33 1.11
CA GLU A 108 -20.58 -4.68 1.03
C GLU A 108 -21.84 -4.83 1.91
N ASP A 109 -21.82 -4.27 3.12
CA ASP A 109 -22.98 -4.27 4.02
C ASP A 109 -24.16 -3.44 3.47
N SER A 110 -23.88 -2.31 2.83
CA SER A 110 -24.92 -1.43 2.27
C SER A 110 -25.66 -2.09 1.09
N ASN A 111 -24.94 -2.81 0.21
CA ASN A 111 -25.55 -3.52 -0.93
C ASN A 111 -26.42 -4.73 -0.52
N THR A 112 -26.28 -5.23 0.71
CA THR A 112 -27.09 -6.36 1.22
C THR A 112 -28.48 -5.89 1.70
N THR A 113 -28.63 -4.61 2.03
CA THR A 113 -29.90 -4.07 2.57
C THR A 113 -30.91 -3.69 1.46
N ASP A 114 -30.45 -3.47 0.24
CA ASP A 114 -31.32 -3.09 -0.88
C ASP A 114 -32.06 -4.27 -1.55
N ILE A 115 -31.76 -5.53 -1.19
CA ILE A 115 -32.39 -6.72 -1.79
C ILE A 115 -33.65 -7.18 -1.00
N THR A 116 -33.92 -6.63 0.19
CA THR A 116 -34.98 -7.13 1.09
C THR A 116 -36.30 -6.35 1.07
N PHE A 117 -36.43 -5.28 0.27
CA PHE A 117 -37.63 -4.41 0.28
C PHE A 117 -38.57 -4.53 -0.93
N ASP A 118 -38.33 -5.47 -1.86
CA ASP A 118 -39.19 -5.62 -3.06
C ASP A 118 -39.99 -6.94 -3.09
N GLN A 119 -40.37 -7.46 -1.92
CA GLN A 119 -41.43 -8.47 -1.79
C GLN A 119 -42.33 -8.17 -0.59
N ASN A 120 -43.33 -7.32 -0.79
CA ASN A 120 -44.66 -7.42 -0.16
C ASN A 120 -45.65 -6.41 -0.77
#